data_AF-A0A7C7KU32-F1
#
_entry.id   AF-A0A7C7KU32-F1
#
_cell.length_a   1.000
_cell.length_b   1.000
_cell.length_c   1.000
_cell.angle_alpha   90.00
_cell.angle_beta   90.00
_cell.angle_gamma   90.00
#
_symmetry.space_group_name_H-M   'P 1'
#
loop_
_entity.id
_entity.type
_entity.pdbx_description
1 polymer ?
#
loop_
_entity_poly.entity_id
_entity_poly.type
_entity_poly.pdbx_seq_one_letter_code
_entity_poly.pdbx_strand_id
1 'polypeptide(L)'
;TLKPLSGVSVDAGILTTNIGFEIADTYSNPNVLFGSVWWAQPFRYPGARITYDVMEGISLYTEYNKEYGGDNFAVGSLGSVGNISYAITYFDYNDTDTNGTNKNLIDLVLSTSLGPTTLGLNLDYQWLDDDSAYGIALYFIPTFGNLSVPIRLEYFNSGTSGIYLDEEGYTATVTPTLRPSENTFIRLDVSFISTENDVFGSEDDKTTASLELGFTF
;
A
#
# COMPACT_ATOMS: atom_id res chain seq x y z
N THR A 1 3.09 -17.35 -13.34
CA THR A 1 3.97 -16.61 -14.26
C THR A 1 4.40 -17.45 -15.44
N LEU A 2 4.19 -16.95 -16.66
CA LEU A 2 4.77 -17.44 -17.90
C LEU A 2 5.87 -16.48 -18.35
N LYS A 3 6.95 -17.00 -18.96
CA LYS A 3 8.08 -16.20 -19.48
C LYS A 3 8.28 -16.48 -20.97
N PRO A 4 7.46 -15.88 -21.85
CA PRO A 4 7.45 -16.22 -23.28
C PRO A 4 8.71 -15.77 -24.01
N LEU A 5 9.35 -14.69 -23.54
CA LEU A 5 10.55 -14.10 -24.11
C LEU A 5 11.46 -13.61 -22.98
N SER A 6 12.74 -13.41 -23.29
CA SER A 6 13.66 -12.76 -22.35
C SER A 6 13.16 -11.35 -22.03
N GLY A 7 13.16 -10.99 -20.74
CA GLY A 7 12.66 -9.71 -20.26
C GLY A 7 11.15 -9.53 -20.28
N VAL A 8 10.36 -10.56 -20.61
CA VAL A 8 8.88 -10.50 -20.59
C VAL A 8 8.33 -11.53 -19.62
N SER A 9 7.46 -11.10 -18.71
CA SER A 9 6.64 -12.00 -17.89
C SER A 9 5.16 -11.73 -18.08
N VAL A 10 4.38 -12.81 -18.00
CA VAL A 10 2.91 -12.77 -18.02
C VAL A 10 2.40 -13.47 -16.78
N ASP A 11 1.66 -12.75 -15.96
CA ASP A 11 0.99 -13.26 -14.76
C ASP A 11 -0.52 -13.24 -15.00
N ALA A 12 -1.20 -14.30 -14.56
CA ALA A 12 -2.65 -14.43 -14.68
C ALA A 12 -3.19 -15.26 -13.52
N GLY A 13 -4.41 -14.95 -13.09
CA GLY A 13 -5.05 -15.55 -11.92
C GLY A 13 -5.41 -14.48 -10.90
N ILE A 14 -5.33 -14.81 -9.60
CA ILE A 14 -5.46 -13.81 -8.54
C ILE A 14 -4.12 -13.11 -8.38
N LEU A 15 -4.09 -11.83 -8.72
CA LEU A 15 -2.92 -10.97 -8.62
C LEU A 15 -3.00 -10.16 -7.33
N THR A 16 -1.84 -9.91 -6.73
CA THR A 16 -1.68 -8.87 -5.70
C THR A 16 -1.31 -7.57 -6.41
N THR A 17 -1.82 -6.45 -5.91
CA THR A 17 -1.50 -5.13 -6.45
C THR A 17 -0.01 -4.80 -6.44
N ASN A 18 0.40 -3.92 -7.35
CA ASN A 18 1.71 -3.25 -7.36
C ASN A 18 1.64 -1.82 -6.78
N ILE A 19 0.47 -1.43 -6.28
CA ILE A 19 0.17 -0.12 -5.72
C ILE A 19 0.44 -0.16 -4.23
N GLY A 20 1.05 0.92 -3.73
CA GLY A 20 1.31 1.18 -2.32
C GLY A 20 2.48 0.42 -1.71
N PHE A 21 2.84 0.86 -0.51
CA PHE A 21 4.01 0.35 0.22
C PHE A 21 3.72 -0.95 0.99
N GLU A 22 2.49 -1.10 1.48
CA GLU A 22 2.10 -2.33 2.18
C GLU A 22 1.76 -3.42 1.15
N ILE A 23 1.61 -4.66 1.60
CA ILE A 23 1.22 -5.77 0.75
C ILE A 23 0.14 -6.59 1.42
N ALA A 24 -0.61 -7.33 0.62
CA ALA A 24 -1.78 -8.06 1.10
C ALA A 24 -1.48 -9.09 2.20
N ASP A 25 -0.28 -9.65 2.20
CA ASP A 25 0.18 -10.58 3.21
C ASP A 25 0.72 -9.82 4.43
N THR A 26 -0.14 -9.57 5.42
CA THR A 26 0.17 -8.74 6.60
C THR A 26 1.41 -9.19 7.38
N TYR A 27 1.75 -10.48 7.37
CA TYR A 27 2.96 -11.01 8.02
C TYR A 27 4.27 -10.55 7.37
N SER A 28 4.21 -10.05 6.13
CA SER A 28 5.32 -9.45 5.41
C SER A 28 5.36 -7.92 5.54
N ASN A 29 4.31 -7.29 6.07
CA ASN A 29 4.30 -5.85 6.31
C ASN A 29 5.10 -5.48 7.57
N PRO A 30 5.63 -4.25 7.65
CA PRO A 30 6.23 -3.74 8.88
C PRO A 30 5.21 -3.61 10.01
N ASN A 31 4.01 -3.12 9.70
CA ASN A 31 2.91 -2.93 10.63
C ASN A 31 1.93 -4.13 10.56
N VAL A 32 1.18 -4.39 11.64
CA VAL A 32 0.16 -5.45 11.67
C VAL A 32 -1.13 -4.96 11.01
N LEU A 33 -1.53 -3.73 11.35
CA LEU A 33 -2.73 -3.10 10.81
C LEU A 33 -2.38 -2.31 9.54
N PHE A 34 -3.19 -2.50 8.50
CA PHE A 34 -3.12 -1.67 7.30
C PHE A 34 -3.35 -0.19 7.63
N GLY A 35 -2.62 0.67 6.95
CA GLY A 35 -2.72 2.12 7.09
C GLY A 35 -3.98 2.68 6.46
N SER A 36 -4.36 3.88 6.88
CA SER A 36 -5.51 4.58 6.31
C SER A 36 -5.34 4.89 4.83
N VAL A 37 -4.11 5.19 4.40
CA VAL A 37 -3.81 5.44 2.97
C VAL A 37 -3.97 4.14 2.17
N TRP A 38 -3.45 3.03 2.70
CA TRP A 38 -3.55 1.71 2.06
C TRP A 38 -4.99 1.23 1.87
N TRP A 39 -5.90 1.54 2.82
CA TRP A 39 -7.30 1.11 2.73
C TRP A 39 -8.04 1.64 1.49
N ALA A 40 -7.58 2.72 0.87
CA ALA A 40 -8.17 3.27 -0.35
C ALA A 40 -7.58 2.68 -1.65
N GLN A 41 -6.64 1.75 -1.53
CA GLN A 41 -5.90 1.13 -2.64
C GLN A 41 -6.44 -0.27 -2.97
N PRO A 42 -6.20 -0.78 -4.19
CA PRO A 42 -6.73 -2.07 -4.60
C PRO A 42 -5.88 -3.21 -4.00
N PHE A 43 -6.47 -4.36 -3.70
CA PHE A 43 -5.80 -5.34 -2.82
C PHE A 43 -5.36 -6.61 -3.55
N ARG A 44 -6.35 -7.43 -3.93
CA ARG A 44 -6.20 -8.68 -4.67
C ARG A 44 -7.37 -8.84 -5.61
N TYR A 45 -7.08 -9.13 -6.86
CA TYR A 45 -8.11 -9.20 -7.89
C TYR A 45 -7.75 -10.29 -8.93
N PRO A 46 -8.76 -10.94 -9.53
CA PRO A 46 -8.55 -11.72 -10.74
C PRO A 46 -8.11 -10.80 -11.88
N GLY A 47 -7.04 -11.16 -12.58
CA GLY A 47 -6.51 -10.33 -13.65
C GLY A 47 -5.41 -10.99 -14.46
N ALA A 48 -4.83 -10.20 -15.35
CA ALA A 48 -3.63 -10.53 -16.10
C ALA A 48 -2.70 -9.32 -16.18
N ARG A 49 -1.41 -9.56 -15.94
CA ARG A 49 -0.34 -8.55 -15.97
C ARG A 49 0.72 -8.97 -16.96
N ILE A 50 1.17 -8.02 -17.78
CA ILE A 50 2.37 -8.17 -18.62
C ILE A 50 3.42 -7.23 -18.07
N THR A 51 4.61 -7.75 -17.79
CA THR A 51 5.76 -6.97 -17.36
C THR A 51 6.87 -7.09 -18.40
N TYR A 52 7.51 -5.98 -18.72
CA TYR A 52 8.64 -5.87 -19.63
C TYR A 52 9.83 -5.18 -18.96
N ASP A 53 10.95 -5.88 -18.88
CA ASP A 53 12.22 -5.36 -18.38
C ASP A 53 12.85 -4.47 -19.46
N VAL A 54 12.73 -3.15 -19.30
CA VAL A 54 13.26 -2.17 -20.26
C VAL A 54 14.77 -2.00 -20.13
N MET A 55 15.31 -2.19 -18.93
CA MET A 55 16.74 -2.24 -18.63
C MET A 55 16.97 -2.92 -17.28
N GLU A 56 18.23 -3.14 -16.92
CA GLU A 56 18.58 -3.72 -15.62
C GLU A 56 18.00 -2.88 -14.47
N GLY A 57 17.19 -3.53 -13.63
CA GLY A 57 16.58 -2.91 -12.46
C GLY A 57 15.37 -2.01 -12.74
N ILE A 58 14.87 -1.94 -13.99
CA ILE A 58 13.65 -1.19 -14.33
C ILE A 58 12.73 -2.02 -15.22
N SER A 59 11.49 -2.16 -14.78
CA SER A 59 10.45 -2.89 -15.50
C SER A 59 9.21 -2.01 -15.66
N LEU A 60 8.59 -2.06 -16.83
CA LEU A 60 7.27 -1.51 -17.09
C LEU A 60 6.24 -2.62 -16.99
N TYR A 61 5.04 -2.32 -16.53
CA TYR A 61 3.94 -3.27 -16.60
C TYR A 61 2.65 -2.61 -17.05
N THR A 62 1.80 -3.42 -17.65
CA THR A 62 0.39 -3.12 -17.86
C THR A 62 -0.44 -4.27 -17.33
N GLU A 63 -1.60 -3.95 -16.81
CA GLU A 63 -2.49 -4.90 -16.19
C GLU A 63 -3.93 -4.63 -16.57
N TYR A 64 -4.66 -5.71 -16.73
CA TYR A 64 -6.11 -5.73 -16.71
C TYR A 64 -6.56 -6.53 -15.49
N ASN A 65 -7.52 -6.01 -14.74
CA ASN A 65 -8.09 -6.72 -13.61
C ASN A 65 -9.60 -6.53 -13.49
N LYS A 66 -10.24 -7.46 -12.77
CA LYS A 66 -11.65 -7.40 -12.39
C LYS A 66 -11.76 -7.25 -10.89
N GLU A 67 -11.75 -6.02 -10.43
CA GLU A 67 -12.07 -5.65 -9.06
C GLU A 67 -13.43 -4.93 -9.04
N TYR A 68 -14.21 -5.07 -7.97
CA TYR A 68 -15.50 -4.39 -7.78
C TYR A 68 -16.52 -4.56 -8.93
N GLY A 69 -16.50 -5.72 -9.59
CA GLY A 69 -17.43 -6.02 -10.70
C GLY A 69 -17.10 -5.34 -12.04
N GLY A 70 -16.08 -4.47 -12.05
CA GLY A 70 -15.65 -3.67 -13.19
C GLY A 70 -14.50 -4.26 -14.01
N ASP A 71 -14.20 -3.59 -15.14
CA ASP A 71 -13.03 -3.85 -15.98
C ASP A 71 -12.00 -2.72 -15.74
N ASN A 72 -11.00 -2.97 -14.91
CA ASN A 72 -10.01 -1.97 -14.51
C ASN A 72 -8.67 -2.18 -15.24
N PHE A 73 -7.88 -1.12 -15.31
CA PHE A 73 -6.57 -1.14 -15.95
C PHE A 73 -5.51 -0.47 -15.09
N ALA A 74 -4.30 -1.02 -15.10
CA ALA A 74 -3.14 -0.38 -14.50
C ALA A 74 -2.00 -0.29 -15.50
N VAL A 75 -1.20 0.76 -15.39
CA VAL A 75 0.10 0.88 -16.06
C VAL A 75 1.07 1.48 -15.07
N GLY A 76 2.28 0.93 -15.01
CA GLY A 76 3.26 1.40 -14.06
C GLY A 76 4.69 1.04 -14.40
N SER A 77 5.59 1.56 -13.58
CA SER A 77 7.01 1.27 -13.62
C SER A 77 7.48 0.89 -12.22
N LEU A 78 8.24 -0.19 -12.15
CA LEU A 78 8.85 -0.70 -10.93
C LEU A 78 10.36 -0.73 -11.14
N GLY A 79 11.13 -0.45 -10.11
CA GLY A 79 12.56 -0.63 -10.21
C GLY A 79 13.37 0.00 -9.09
N SER A 80 14.65 0.17 -9.37
CA SER A 80 15.58 0.84 -8.47
C SER A 80 16.53 1.75 -9.25
N VAL A 81 16.79 2.94 -8.70
CA VAL A 81 17.80 3.88 -9.21
C VAL A 81 18.77 4.17 -8.06
N GLY A 82 20.01 3.67 -8.17
CA GLY A 82 20.96 3.71 -7.08
C GLY A 82 20.47 2.87 -5.89
N ASN A 83 20.38 3.47 -4.71
CA ASN A 83 19.88 2.84 -3.48
C ASN A 83 18.38 3.07 -3.22
N ILE A 84 17.67 3.70 -4.15
CA ILE A 84 16.25 4.00 -4.04
C ILE A 84 15.46 3.01 -4.89
N SER A 85 14.59 2.23 -4.27
CA SER A 85 13.56 1.47 -4.95
C SER A 85 12.31 2.32 -5.13
N TYR A 86 11.62 2.13 -6.25
CA TYR A 86 10.40 2.86 -6.56
C TYR A 86 9.34 1.97 -7.21
N ALA A 87 8.08 2.37 -7.01
CA ALA A 87 6.95 1.96 -7.82
C ALA A 87 6.17 3.23 -8.18
N ILE A 88 5.80 3.38 -9.45
CA ILE A 88 4.89 4.42 -9.91
C ILE A 88 3.80 3.77 -10.73
N THR A 89 2.55 4.06 -10.41
CA THR A 89 1.40 3.40 -11.01
C THR A 89 0.31 4.40 -11.31
N TYR A 90 -0.29 4.29 -12.49
CA TYR A 90 -1.62 4.79 -12.78
C TYR A 90 -2.61 3.62 -12.77
N PHE A 91 -3.75 3.81 -12.12
CA PHE A 91 -4.83 2.83 -12.04
C PHE A 91 -6.17 3.50 -12.38
N ASP A 92 -6.86 2.91 -13.35
CA ASP A 92 -8.17 3.31 -13.82
C ASP A 92 -9.20 2.33 -13.25
N TYR A 93 -9.98 2.81 -12.27
CA TYR A 93 -11.10 2.09 -11.68
C TYR A 93 -12.36 2.37 -12.50
N ASN A 94 -12.81 1.34 -13.20
CA ASN A 94 -14.12 1.30 -13.79
C ASN A 94 -15.08 0.63 -12.80
N ASP A 95 -15.30 1.29 -11.66
CA ASP A 95 -16.10 0.74 -10.58
C ASP A 95 -17.59 0.92 -10.87
N THR A 96 -18.29 -0.20 -11.05
CA THR A 96 -19.73 -0.21 -11.29
C THR A 96 -20.56 -0.08 -10.01
N ASP A 97 -19.95 -0.23 -8.82
CA ASP A 97 -20.61 -0.17 -7.52
C ASP A 97 -20.65 1.27 -6.93
N THR A 98 -19.82 2.19 -7.40
CA THR A 98 -19.79 3.63 -6.98
C THR A 98 -20.72 4.53 -7.79
N ASN A 99 -21.97 4.09 -7.98
CA ASN A 99 -22.99 4.81 -8.77
C ASN A 99 -22.56 5.16 -10.21
N GLY A 100 -21.56 4.44 -10.75
CA GLY A 100 -21.02 4.66 -12.09
C GLY A 100 -20.04 5.84 -12.20
N THR A 101 -19.43 6.26 -11.10
CA THR A 101 -18.41 7.32 -11.11
C THR A 101 -17.04 6.69 -11.25
N ASN A 102 -16.33 6.97 -12.35
CA ASN A 102 -14.99 6.43 -12.55
C ASN A 102 -14.03 7.04 -11.51
N LYS A 103 -13.24 6.18 -10.86
CA LYS A 103 -12.17 6.61 -9.96
C LYS A 103 -10.84 6.36 -10.65
N ASN A 104 -9.90 7.27 -10.47
CA ASN A 104 -8.53 7.09 -10.96
C ASN A 104 -7.55 7.30 -9.80
N LEU A 105 -6.40 6.67 -9.89
CA LEU A 105 -5.33 6.76 -8.89
C LEU A 105 -3.98 6.90 -9.59
N ILE A 106 -3.17 7.83 -9.10
CA ILE A 106 -1.72 7.80 -9.26
C ILE A 106 -1.11 7.48 -7.91
N ASP A 107 -0.28 6.44 -7.88
CA ASP A 107 0.44 5.95 -6.71
C ASP A 107 1.94 6.06 -6.95
N LEU A 108 2.66 6.55 -5.93
CA LEU A 108 4.11 6.63 -5.91
C LEU A 108 4.65 6.08 -4.59
N VAL A 109 5.39 4.99 -4.70
CA VAL A 109 6.12 4.40 -3.58
C VAL A 109 7.62 4.63 -3.79
N LEU A 110 8.29 5.12 -2.75
CA LEU A 110 9.75 5.20 -2.70
C LEU A 110 10.25 4.48 -1.44
N SER A 111 11.40 3.80 -1.55
CA SER A 111 12.04 3.14 -0.41
C SER A 111 13.55 3.19 -0.52
N THR A 112 14.24 3.37 0.61
CA THR A 112 15.71 3.30 0.69
C THR A 112 16.14 2.76 2.04
N SER A 113 17.28 2.06 2.06
CA SER A 113 17.92 1.64 3.31
C SER A 113 19.12 2.52 3.64
N LEU A 114 19.17 3.02 4.87
CA LEU A 114 20.25 3.79 5.46
C LEU A 114 20.82 3.00 6.65
N GLY A 115 21.78 2.13 6.37
CA GLY A 115 22.33 1.20 7.37
C GLY A 115 21.23 0.24 7.87
N PRO A 116 20.98 0.13 9.18
CA PRO A 116 19.96 -0.77 9.73
C PRO A 116 18.53 -0.19 9.67
N THR A 117 18.34 0.97 9.06
CA THR A 117 17.04 1.66 8.99
C THR A 117 16.53 1.69 7.56
N THR A 118 15.30 1.26 7.34
CA THR A 118 14.59 1.46 6.07
C THR A 118 13.66 2.65 6.19
N LEU A 119 13.70 3.53 5.19
CA LEU A 119 12.76 4.64 5.01
C LEU A 119 11.85 4.34 3.83
N GLY A 120 10.57 4.64 3.99
CA GLY A 120 9.57 4.50 2.93
C GLY A 120 8.68 5.73 2.82
N LEU A 121 8.20 5.99 1.62
CA LEU A 121 7.18 6.98 1.30
C LEU A 121 6.14 6.29 0.41
N ASN A 122 4.87 6.50 0.71
CA ASN A 122 3.76 6.20 -0.18
C ASN A 122 2.95 7.48 -0.42
N LEU A 123 2.58 7.75 -1.66
CA LEU A 123 1.81 8.91 -2.07
C LEU A 123 0.70 8.47 -3.01
N ASP A 124 -0.51 8.90 -2.68
CA ASP A 124 -1.70 8.63 -3.45
C ASP A 124 -2.30 9.96 -3.89
N TYR A 125 -2.64 10.07 -5.17
CA TYR A 125 -3.56 11.08 -5.66
C TYR A 125 -4.68 10.37 -6.40
N GLN A 126 -5.90 10.50 -5.87
CA GLN A 126 -7.09 9.87 -6.41
C GLN A 126 -8.08 10.92 -6.86
N TRP A 127 -8.83 10.65 -7.92
CA TRP A 127 -9.88 11.56 -8.37
C TRP A 127 -11.07 10.83 -8.96
N LEU A 128 -12.23 11.45 -8.75
CA LEU A 128 -13.50 11.19 -9.41
C LEU A 128 -13.70 12.27 -10.49
N ASP A 129 -14.84 12.26 -11.18
CA ASP A 129 -15.12 13.24 -12.23
C ASP A 129 -15.07 14.70 -11.74
N ASP A 130 -15.60 14.96 -10.54
CA ASP A 130 -15.75 16.32 -9.98
C ASP A 130 -15.00 16.54 -8.65
N ASP A 131 -14.26 15.55 -8.15
CA ASP A 131 -13.63 15.59 -6.83
C ASP A 131 -12.29 14.86 -6.77
N SER A 132 -11.47 15.15 -5.76
CA SER A 132 -10.16 14.51 -5.60
C SER A 132 -9.76 14.35 -4.14
N ALA A 133 -8.90 13.36 -3.90
CA ALA A 133 -8.34 13.03 -2.61
C ALA A 133 -6.84 12.79 -2.73
N TYR A 134 -6.12 12.98 -1.64
CA TYR A 134 -4.71 12.60 -1.58
C TYR A 134 -4.35 12.00 -0.23
N GLY A 135 -3.37 11.11 -0.26
CA GLY A 135 -2.85 10.42 0.91
C GLY A 135 -1.33 10.41 0.87
N ILE A 136 -0.72 10.54 2.04
CA ILE A 136 0.73 10.40 2.24
C ILE A 136 0.98 9.49 3.43
N ALA A 137 1.85 8.50 3.26
CA ALA A 137 2.34 7.67 4.35
C ALA A 137 3.86 7.65 4.38
N LEU A 138 4.43 7.90 5.55
CA LEU A 138 5.86 7.85 5.82
C LEU A 138 6.17 6.66 6.71
N TYR A 139 7.21 5.91 6.33
CA TYR A 139 7.64 4.70 7.03
C TYR A 139 9.07 4.90 7.53
N PHE A 140 9.28 4.63 8.82
CA PHE A 140 10.59 4.62 9.46
C PHE A 140 10.78 3.29 10.19
N ILE A 141 11.68 2.43 9.69
CA ILE A 141 11.80 1.04 10.11
C ILE A 141 13.24 0.77 10.58
N PRO A 142 13.60 1.15 11.81
CA PRO A 142 14.89 0.85 12.40
C PRO A 142 14.93 -0.62 12.86
N THR A 143 16.10 -1.25 12.67
CA THR A 143 16.37 -2.63 13.09
C THR A 143 17.57 -2.69 14.05
N PHE A 144 17.44 -3.47 15.12
CA PHE A 144 18.42 -3.65 16.19
C PHE A 144 18.59 -5.16 16.46
N GLY A 145 19.40 -5.82 15.65
CA GLY A 145 19.55 -7.28 15.74
C GLY A 145 18.23 -7.98 15.41
N ASN A 146 17.63 -8.64 16.39
CA ASN A 146 16.37 -9.37 16.23
C ASN A 146 15.10 -8.55 16.59
N LEU A 147 15.25 -7.25 16.87
CA LEU A 147 14.15 -6.33 17.12
C LEU A 147 14.05 -5.33 15.96
N SER A 148 12.86 -5.09 15.44
CA SER A 148 12.56 -3.92 14.59
C SER A 148 11.46 -3.08 15.22
N VAL A 149 11.50 -1.76 15.02
CA VAL A 149 10.46 -0.84 15.55
C VAL A 149 9.87 0.02 14.43
N PRO A 150 9.14 -0.56 13.47
CA PRO A 150 8.37 0.18 12.48
C PRO A 150 7.55 1.31 13.09
N ILE A 151 7.66 2.49 12.49
CA ILE A 151 6.81 3.66 12.73
C ILE A 151 6.20 4.06 11.39
N ARG A 152 4.88 4.22 11.36
CA ARG A 152 4.14 4.75 10.21
C ARG A 152 3.41 6.02 10.63
N LEU A 153 3.57 7.08 9.84
CA LEU A 153 2.82 8.32 9.99
C LEU A 153 2.06 8.57 8.70
N GLU A 154 0.77 8.84 8.79
CA GLU A 154 -0.07 9.06 7.60
C GLU A 154 -0.86 10.34 7.75
N TYR A 155 -1.13 10.98 6.62
CA TYR A 155 -2.13 12.03 6.47
C TYR A 155 -2.95 11.72 5.23
N PHE A 156 -4.25 11.96 5.30
CA PHE A 156 -5.14 11.87 4.16
C PHE A 156 -6.11 13.05 4.14
N ASN A 157 -6.53 13.42 2.95
CA ASN A 157 -7.57 14.41 2.71
C ASN A 157 -8.45 13.90 1.57
N SER A 158 -9.73 13.69 1.87
CA SER A 158 -10.75 13.28 0.91
C SER A 158 -11.50 14.46 0.30
N GLY A 159 -11.43 15.65 0.89
CA GLY A 159 -12.40 16.71 0.60
C GLY A 159 -13.82 16.15 0.69
N THR A 160 -14.61 16.31 -0.37
CA THR A 160 -15.97 15.76 -0.44
C THR A 160 -16.06 14.39 -1.14
N SER A 161 -14.93 13.79 -1.53
CA SER A 161 -14.91 12.62 -2.43
C SER A 161 -15.33 11.32 -1.75
N GLY A 162 -15.18 11.24 -0.42
CA GLY A 162 -15.42 10.03 0.37
C GLY A 162 -14.46 8.87 0.08
N ILE A 163 -13.29 9.14 -0.51
CA ILE A 163 -12.30 8.11 -0.86
C ILE A 163 -11.60 7.54 0.38
N TYR A 164 -11.24 8.39 1.34
CA TYR A 164 -10.74 7.96 2.65
C TYR A 164 -11.87 8.01 3.70
N LEU A 165 -11.54 7.58 4.92
CA LEU A 165 -12.51 7.42 6.01
C LEU A 165 -13.30 8.70 6.35
N ASP A 166 -12.71 9.87 6.17
CA ASP A 166 -13.29 11.19 6.48
C ASP A 166 -12.70 12.28 5.55
N GLU A 167 -13.18 13.53 5.68
CA GLU A 167 -12.70 14.72 4.95
C GLU A 167 -11.19 14.92 5.09
N GLU A 168 -10.66 14.81 6.31
CA GLU A 168 -9.24 14.72 6.56
C GLU A 168 -8.93 13.94 7.84
N GLY A 169 -7.68 13.50 7.95
CA GLY A 169 -7.20 12.85 9.16
C GLY A 169 -5.73 12.48 9.10
N TYR A 170 -5.20 12.10 10.25
CA TYR A 170 -3.83 11.60 10.38
C TYR A 170 -3.79 10.34 11.24
N THR A 171 -2.80 9.49 10.96
CA THR A 171 -2.52 8.31 11.77
C THR A 171 -1.08 8.28 12.23
N ALA A 172 -0.87 7.66 13.38
CA ALA A 172 0.44 7.29 13.87
C ALA A 172 0.41 5.86 14.39
N THR A 173 1.25 4.99 13.82
CA THR A 173 1.35 3.58 14.19
C THR A 173 2.77 3.25 14.59
N VAL A 174 2.94 2.50 15.67
CA VAL A 174 4.23 1.94 16.10
C VAL A 174 4.08 0.43 16.30
N THR A 175 4.98 -0.35 15.70
CA THR A 175 4.87 -1.82 15.68
C THR A 175 6.17 -2.52 16.08
N PRO A 176 6.59 -2.50 17.36
CA PRO A 176 7.71 -3.31 17.81
C PRO A 176 7.53 -4.78 17.45
N THR A 177 8.52 -5.33 16.76
CA THR A 177 8.55 -6.70 16.26
C THR A 177 9.82 -7.38 16.74
N LEU A 178 9.66 -8.42 17.57
CA LEU A 178 10.75 -9.29 18.00
C LEU A 178 10.75 -10.56 17.17
N ARG A 179 11.92 -11.00 16.70
CA ARG A 179 12.13 -12.27 16.00
C ARG A 179 13.02 -13.20 16.81
N PRO A 180 12.47 -14.02 17.73
CA PRO A 180 13.28 -14.92 18.56
C PRO A 180 14.10 -15.93 17.74
N SER A 181 13.60 -16.31 16.56
CA SER A 181 14.30 -17.10 15.55
C SER A 181 13.97 -16.58 14.15
N GLU A 182 14.63 -17.13 13.12
CA GLU A 182 14.33 -16.81 11.71
C GLU A 182 12.90 -17.14 11.32
N ASN A 183 12.28 -18.14 11.96
CA ASN A 183 10.95 -18.63 11.65
C ASN A 183 9.87 -18.13 12.60
N THR A 184 10.18 -17.32 13.63
CA THR A 184 9.18 -16.88 14.62
C THR A 184 9.20 -15.38 14.79
N PHE A 185 8.02 -14.81 15.07
CA PHE A 185 7.91 -13.41 15.40
C PHE A 185 6.81 -13.13 16.43
N ILE A 186 6.98 -12.00 17.12
CA ILE A 186 6.01 -11.41 18.05
C ILE A 186 5.92 -9.93 17.70
N ARG A 187 4.71 -9.44 17.41
CA ARG A 187 4.45 -8.05 17.04
C ARG A 187 3.38 -7.46 17.93
N LEU A 188 3.66 -6.29 18.51
CA LEU A 188 2.63 -5.44 19.12
C LEU A 188 2.48 -4.23 18.23
N ASP A 189 1.27 -3.93 17.80
CA ASP A 189 0.91 -2.80 16.97
C ASP A 189 0.02 -1.86 17.77
N VAL A 190 0.40 -0.59 17.88
CA VAL A 190 -0.40 0.45 18.51
C VAL A 190 -0.59 1.56 17.49
N SER A 191 -1.84 1.85 17.16
CA SER A 191 -2.21 2.84 16.15
C SER A 191 -3.17 3.86 16.75
N PHE A 192 -2.90 5.13 16.51
CA PHE A 192 -3.78 6.25 16.76
C PHE A 192 -4.27 6.81 15.43
N ILE A 193 -5.54 7.15 15.34
CA ILE A 193 -6.14 7.90 14.22
C ILE A 193 -6.94 9.07 14.80
N SER A 194 -6.85 10.22 14.16
CA SER A 194 -7.69 11.38 14.40
C SER A 194 -8.17 11.93 13.07
N THR A 195 -9.44 12.31 13.02
CA THR A 195 -10.16 12.81 11.84
C THR A 195 -10.79 14.16 12.14
N GLU A 196 -11.40 14.81 11.15
CA GLU A 196 -12.08 16.10 11.35
C GLU A 196 -13.47 15.93 11.99
N ASN A 197 -14.15 14.84 11.68
CA ASN A 197 -15.52 14.55 12.12
C ASN A 197 -15.60 13.33 13.04
N ASP A 198 -16.71 13.24 13.78
CA ASP A 198 -17.03 12.16 14.73
C ASP A 198 -17.34 10.80 14.05
N VAL A 199 -16.35 10.18 13.42
CA VAL A 199 -16.53 8.91 12.70
C VAL A 199 -16.45 7.66 13.60
N PHE A 200 -16.09 7.82 14.89
CA PHE A 200 -15.92 6.71 15.85
C PHE A 200 -17.03 6.63 16.90
N GLY A 201 -18.25 7.04 16.54
CA GLY A 201 -19.42 6.91 17.42
C GLY A 201 -19.48 7.98 18.51
N SER A 202 -19.31 9.25 18.09
CA SER A 202 -19.21 10.49 18.88
C SER A 202 -17.80 10.95 19.27
N GLU A 203 -16.76 10.35 18.70
CA GLU A 203 -15.37 10.78 18.88
C GLU A 203 -14.74 10.90 17.48
N ASP A 204 -13.84 11.86 17.34
CA ASP A 204 -13.03 12.12 16.14
C ASP A 204 -11.67 11.39 16.20
N ASP A 205 -11.37 10.69 17.29
CA ASP A 205 -10.16 9.91 17.46
C ASP A 205 -10.40 8.48 17.94
N LYS A 206 -9.42 7.62 17.65
CA LYS A 206 -9.40 6.25 18.14
C LYS A 206 -7.99 5.72 18.29
N THR A 207 -7.72 5.10 19.44
CA THR A 207 -6.54 4.25 19.63
C THR A 207 -6.90 2.78 19.51
N THR A 208 -6.14 2.04 18.71
CA THR A 208 -6.27 0.59 18.53
C THR A 208 -4.95 -0.09 18.88
N ALA A 209 -5.03 -1.26 19.52
CA ALA A 209 -3.87 -2.10 19.78
C ALA A 209 -4.12 -3.53 19.27
N SER A 210 -3.11 -4.14 18.65
CA SER A 210 -3.15 -5.51 18.15
C SER A 210 -1.88 -6.27 18.52
N LEU A 211 -2.03 -7.55 18.88
CA LEU A 211 -0.92 -8.45 19.14
C LEU A 211 -0.96 -9.58 18.11
N GLU A 212 0.19 -9.88 17.51
CA GLU A 212 0.32 -10.99 16.58
C GLU A 212 1.54 -11.86 16.91
N LEU A 213 1.33 -13.16 16.83
CA LEU A 213 2.34 -14.19 17.01
C LEU A 213 2.36 -15.04 15.75
N GLY A 214 3.52 -15.26 15.16
CA GLY A 214 3.61 -15.98 13.90
C GLY A 214 4.78 -16.95 13.80
N PHE A 215 4.58 -17.93 12.92
CA PHE A 215 5.57 -18.90 12.49
C PHE A 215 5.61 -18.95 10.95
N THR A 216 6.80 -18.81 10.36
CA THR A 216 7.01 -18.86 8.90
C THR A 216 7.79 -20.12 8.51
N PHE A 217 7.29 -20.88 7.53
CA PHE A 217 7.84 -22.15 7.06
C PHE A 217 8.78 -21.98 5.87
#